data_AF-A0A935MQC3-F1
#
_entry.id   AF-A0A935MQC3-F1
#
_cell.length_a   1.000
_cell.length_b   1.000
_cell.length_c   1.000
_cell.angle_alpha   90.00
_cell.angle_beta   90.00
_cell.angle_gamma   90.00
#
_symmetry.space_group_name_H-M   'P 1'
#
loop_
_entity.id
_entity.type
_entity.pdbx_description
1 polymer ?
#
loop_
_entity_poly.entity_id
_entity_poly.type
_entity_poly.pdbx_seq_one_letter_code
_entity_poly.pdbx_strand_id
1 'polypeptide(L)'
;MSSETEIVPLSPEEQALRYRQVRKAILIRATFIGLILAAWWIMFVPESMMEGNLKIILGIVAGFLAAGSYLFNLRETLFPKLKKSQLAEK
;
A
#
# COMPACT_ATOMS: atom_id res chain seq x y z
N MET A 1 -13.02 -16.56 -26.89
CA MET A 1 -13.97 -17.05 -25.88
C MET A 1 -13.89 -16.09 -24.70
N SER A 2 -14.87 -15.20 -24.58
CA SER A 2 -14.96 -14.27 -23.44
C SER A 2 -15.54 -15.05 -22.27
N SER A 3 -14.69 -15.42 -21.32
CA SER A 3 -15.16 -15.94 -20.04
C SER A 3 -15.89 -14.82 -19.33
N GLU A 4 -17.20 -14.74 -19.50
CA GLU A 4 -18.08 -13.98 -18.62
C GLU A 4 -17.78 -14.48 -17.20
N THR A 5 -17.01 -13.68 -16.47
CA THR A 5 -16.69 -13.97 -15.09
C THR A 5 -17.99 -13.74 -14.33
N GLU A 6 -18.75 -14.81 -14.14
CA GLU A 6 -19.98 -14.82 -13.37
C GLU A 6 -19.66 -14.15 -12.01
N ILE A 7 -20.16 -12.93 -11.82
CA ILE A 7 -19.94 -12.18 -10.58
C ILE A 7 -20.84 -12.82 -9.54
N VAL A 8 -20.39 -13.93 -8.97
CA VAL A 8 -21.06 -14.55 -7.83
C VAL A 8 -21.05 -13.53 -6.69
N PRO A 9 -22.21 -13.02 -6.26
CA PRO A 9 -22.27 -12.06 -5.17
C PRO A 9 -21.81 -12.78 -3.90
N LEU A 10 -20.59 -12.46 -3.45
CA LEU A 10 -20.02 -13.02 -2.22
C LEU A 10 -20.89 -12.65 -1.02
N SER A 11 -21.03 -13.58 -0.09
CA SER A 11 -21.62 -13.31 1.21
C SER A 11 -20.88 -12.14 1.89
N PRO A 12 -21.57 -11.26 2.65
CA PRO A 12 -20.93 -10.16 3.39
C PRO A 12 -19.73 -10.61 4.24
N GLU A 13 -19.78 -11.82 4.79
CA GLU A 13 -18.69 -12.41 5.58
C GLU A 13 -17.46 -12.73 4.72
N GLU A 14 -17.68 -13.33 3.54
CA GLU A 14 -16.61 -13.69 2.60
C GLU A 14 -15.94 -12.43 2.01
N GLN A 15 -16.73 -11.39 1.76
CA GLN A 15 -16.20 -10.08 1.35
C GLN A 15 -15.30 -9.48 2.43
N ALA A 16 -15.75 -9.46 3.69
CA ALA A 16 -14.96 -8.92 4.80
C ALA A 16 -13.61 -9.66 4.96
N LEU A 17 -13.61 -10.98 4.81
CA LEU A 17 -12.39 -11.79 4.88
C LEU A 17 -11.43 -11.49 3.73
N ARG A 18 -11.94 -11.36 2.49
CA ARG A 18 -11.14 -10.94 1.33
C ARG A 18 -10.55 -9.54 1.52
N TYR A 19 -11.33 -8.58 1.99
CA TYR A 19 -10.82 -7.23 2.29
C TYR A 19 -9.69 -7.25 3.31
N ARG A 20 -9.80 -8.07 4.36
CA ARG A 20 -8.73 -8.21 5.36
C ARG A 20 -7.45 -8.79 4.75
N GLN A 21 -7.56 -9.80 3.89
CA GLN A 21 -6.43 -10.38 3.18
C GLN A 21 -5.77 -9.36 2.24
N VAL A 22 -6.58 -8.62 1.48
CA VAL A 22 -6.09 -7.57 0.57
C VAL A 22 -5.37 -6.47 1.35
N ARG A 23 -5.93 -5.98 2.46
CA ARG A 23 -5.26 -4.98 3.32
C ARG A 23 -3.93 -5.49 3.83
N LYS A 24 -3.86 -6.75 4.30
CA LYS A 24 -2.60 -7.37 4.74
C LYS A 24 -1.57 -7.40 3.61
N ALA A 25 -1.98 -7.83 2.42
CA ALA A 25 -1.09 -7.88 1.25
C ALA A 25 -0.59 -6.48 0.84
N ILE A 26 -1.47 -5.46 0.89
CA ILE A 26 -1.09 -4.07 0.61
C ILE A 26 -0.05 -3.58 1.62
N LEU A 27 -0.27 -3.81 2.91
CA LEU A 27 0.67 -3.39 3.96
C LEU A 27 2.03 -4.07 3.80
N ILE A 28 2.06 -5.38 3.52
CA ILE A 28 3.31 -6.11 3.26
C ILE A 28 4.06 -5.51 2.07
N ARG A 29 3.36 -5.25 0.96
CA ARG A 29 3.97 -4.61 -0.23
C ARG A 29 4.53 -3.22 0.09
N ALA A 30 3.78 -2.41 0.85
CA ALA A 30 4.24 -1.08 1.27
C ALA A 30 5.55 -1.16 2.08
N THR A 31 5.65 -2.11 3.01
CA THR A 31 6.87 -2.36 3.79
C THR A 31 8.04 -2.71 2.88
N PHE A 32 7.86 -3.64 1.93
CA PHE A 32 8.94 -4.02 1.01
C PHE A 32 9.36 -2.85 0.12
N ILE A 33 8.42 -2.06 -0.42
CA ILE A 33 8.73 -0.88 -1.22
C ILE A 33 9.59 0.10 -0.41
N GLY A 34 9.20 0.39 0.83
CA GLY A 34 9.95 1.29 1.70
C GLY A 34 11.36 0.77 2.02
N LEU A 35 11.48 -0.52 2.38
CA LEU A 35 12.77 -1.14 2.68
C LEU A 35 13.71 -1.18 1.48
N ILE A 36 13.19 -1.54 0.30
CA ILE A 36 14.00 -1.60 -0.94
C ILE A 36 14.54 -0.22 -1.27
N LEU A 37 13.71 0.83 -1.21
CA LEU A 37 14.15 2.18 -1.53
C LEU A 37 15.11 2.76 -0.49
N ALA A 38 14.86 2.52 0.80
CA ALA A 38 15.78 2.92 1.85
C ALA A 38 17.14 2.22 1.71
N ALA A 39 17.15 0.90 1.51
CA ALA A 39 18.37 0.13 1.33
C ALA A 39 19.12 0.55 0.06
N TRP A 40 18.41 0.77 -1.05
CA TRP A 40 19.00 1.27 -2.28
C TRP A 40 19.67 2.63 -2.06
N TRP A 41 19.00 3.57 -1.41
CA TRP A 41 19.57 4.87 -1.08
C TRP A 41 20.84 4.75 -0.24
N ILE A 42 20.78 3.97 0.84
CA ILE A 42 21.90 3.83 1.78
C ILE A 42 23.10 3.12 1.13
N MET A 43 22.87 2.15 0.24
CA MET A 43 23.97 1.43 -0.40
C MET A 43 24.57 2.21 -1.58
N PHE A 44 23.75 2.90 -2.38
CA PHE A 44 24.18 3.41 -3.68
C PHE A 44 24.38 4.93 -3.74
N VAL A 45 23.90 5.72 -2.77
CA VAL A 45 24.21 7.17 -2.75
C VAL A 45 25.69 7.38 -2.41
N PRO A 46 26.44 8.18 -3.20
CA PRO A 46 27.86 8.43 -2.94
C PRO A 46 28.12 9.09 -1.59
N GLU A 47 29.15 8.62 -0.87
CA GLU A 47 29.54 9.19 0.44
C GLU A 47 30.06 10.63 0.32
N SER A 48 30.53 11.04 -0.86
CA SER A 48 30.99 12.41 -1.09
C SER A 48 29.87 13.44 -1.14
N MET A 49 28.60 13.03 -1.24
CA MET A 49 27.47 13.97 -1.35
C MET A 49 27.02 14.52 0.01
N MET A 50 27.23 13.77 1.09
CA MET A 50 26.75 14.13 2.44
C MET A 50 27.36 13.26 3.52
N GLU A 51 27.29 13.72 4.77
CA GLU A 51 27.71 12.93 5.94
C GLU A 51 26.97 11.59 6.06
N GLY A 52 27.65 10.56 6.55
CA GLY A 52 27.12 9.19 6.61
C GLY A 52 25.82 9.07 7.43
N ASN A 53 25.74 9.74 8.58
CA ASN A 53 24.52 9.75 9.40
C ASN A 53 23.35 10.42 8.68
N LEU A 54 23.61 11.54 7.99
CA LEU A 54 22.59 12.23 7.22
C LEU A 54 22.11 11.38 6.04
N LYS A 55 23.01 10.68 5.35
CA LYS A 55 22.68 9.72 4.28
C LYS A 55 21.72 8.64 4.77
N ILE A 56 21.98 8.06 5.94
CA ILE A 56 21.12 7.03 6.54
C ILE A 56 19.74 7.60 6.86
N ILE A 57 19.68 8.76 7.52
CA ILE A 57 18.41 9.41 7.88
C ILE A 57 17.58 9.69 6.62
N LEU A 58 18.19 10.26 5.58
CA LEU A 58 17.50 10.56 4.32
C LEU A 58 17.02 9.31 3.59
N GLY A 59 17.79 8.21 3.64
CA GLY A 59 17.36 6.93 3.08
C GLY A 59 16.13 6.37 3.79
N ILE A 60 16.11 6.43 5.12
CA ILE A 60 14.95 6.02 5.92
C ILE A 60 13.73 6.88 5.58
N VAL A 61 13.89 8.21 5.51
CA VAL A 61 12.82 9.14 5.13
C VAL A 61 12.30 8.84 3.73
N ALA A 62 13.18 8.62 2.75
CA ALA A 62 12.79 8.25 1.39
C ALA A 62 11.98 6.94 1.35
N GLY A 63 12.39 5.94 2.15
CA GLY A 63 11.64 4.69 2.31
C GLY A 63 10.23 4.92 2.87
N PHE A 64 10.09 5.74 3.92
CA PHE A 64 8.78 6.09 4.48
C PHE A 64 7.90 6.84 3.48
N LEU A 65 8.47 7.79 2.73
CA LEU A 65 7.75 8.53 1.70
C LEU A 65 7.24 7.60 0.59
N ALA A 66 8.05 6.65 0.16
CA ALA A 66 7.64 5.70 -0.86
C ALA A 66 6.54 4.75 -0.39
N ALA A 67 6.69 4.17 0.81
CA ALA A 67 5.66 3.33 1.41
C ALA A 67 4.36 4.10 1.64
N GLY A 68 4.46 5.33 2.17
CA GLY A 68 3.33 6.23 2.40
C GLY A 68 2.62 6.61 1.10
N SER A 69 3.36 6.96 0.05
CA SER A 69 2.81 7.28 -1.27
C SER A 69 2.03 6.09 -1.87
N TYR A 70 2.60 4.89 -1.78
CA TYR A 70 1.93 3.66 -2.21
C TYR A 70 0.61 3.43 -1.44
N LEU A 71 0.63 3.58 -0.11
CA LEU A 71 -0.58 3.45 0.71
C LEU A 71 -1.62 4.54 0.40
N PHE A 72 -1.18 5.77 0.18
CA PHE A 72 -2.05 6.90 -0.15
C PHE A 72 -2.78 6.71 -1.49
N ASN A 73 -2.09 6.14 -2.49
CA ASN A 73 -2.70 5.79 -3.77
C ASN A 73 -3.71 4.65 -3.64
N LEU A 74 -3.56 3.77 -2.64
CA LEU A 74 -4.49 2.66 -2.36
C LEU A 74 -5.47 2.95 -1.22
N ARG A 75 -5.60 4.22 -0.80
CA ARG A 75 -6.40 4.60 0.37
C ARG A 75 -7.86 4.15 0.28
N GLU A 76 -8.46 4.17 -0.92
CA GLU A 76 -9.86 3.78 -1.11
C GLU A 76 -10.04 2.25 -0.99
N THR A 77 -9.00 1.45 -1.25
CA THR A 77 -8.99 0.00 -1.03
C THR A 77 -8.73 -0.35 0.45
N LEU A 78 -7.90 0.45 1.13
CA LEU A 78 -7.59 0.28 2.55
C LEU A 78 -8.75 0.71 3.45
N PHE A 79 -9.39 1.82 3.08
CA PHE A 79 -10.51 2.45 3.78
C PHE A 79 -11.65 2.64 2.79
N PRO A 80 -12.35 1.55 2.40
CA PRO A 80 -13.51 1.66 1.54
C PRO A 80 -14.52 2.56 2.24
N LYS A 81 -14.77 3.74 1.67
CA LYS A 81 -15.85 4.62 2.10
C LYS A 81 -17.13 3.80 1.94
N LEU A 82 -17.88 3.62 3.03
CA LEU A 82 -19.24 3.10 2.98
C LEU A 82 -19.97 3.90 1.91
N LYS A 83 -20.17 3.28 0.74
CA LYS A 83 -20.91 3.88 -0.34
C LYS A 83 -22.29 4.16 0.25
N LYS A 84 -22.68 5.44 0.31
CA LYS A 84 -24.01 5.94 0.70
C LYS A 84 -25.17 5.36 -0.14
N SER A 85 -24.99 4.22 -0.81
CA SER A 85 -25.99 3.54 -1.61
C SER A 85 -26.86 2.56 -0.81
N GLN A 86 -26.74 2.53 0.52
CA GLN A 86 -27.61 1.73 1.42
C GLN A 86 -28.42 2.61 2.39
N LEU A 87 -28.26 3.93 2.34
CA LEU A 87 -28.96 4.86 3.25
C LEU A 87 -30.05 5.69 2.54
N ALA A 88 -30.19 5.55 1.22
CA ALA A 88 -31.18 6.30 0.42
C ALA A 88 -32.47 5.50 0.16
N GLU A 89 -32.62 4.32 0.79
CA GLU A 89 -33.76 3.42 0.58
C GLU A 89 -34.40 3.01 1.92
N LYS A 90 -34.54 3.95 2.84
CA LYS A 90 -35.32 3.77 4.07
C LYS A 90 -36.29 4.93 4.27
#